data_AF-A0A1R1BYA0-F1
#
_entry.id   AF-A0A1R1BYA0-F1
#
_cell.length_a   1.000
_cell.length_b   1.000
_cell.length_c   1.000
_cell.angle_alpha   90.00
_cell.angle_beta   90.00
_cell.angle_gamma   90.00
#
_symmetry.space_group_name_H-M   'P 1'
#
loop_
_entity.id
_entity.type
_entity.pdbx_description
1 polymer ?
#
loop_
_entity_poly.entity_id
_entity_poly.type
_entity_poly.pdbx_seq_one_letter_code
_entity_poly.pdbx_strand_id
1 'polypeptide(L)'
;MNLHRGQKVDITKQRGFHDIKVQISWKSLNPDMEIDASAFLLSSSGKCEQDENFIFYGNPVSLDKAVSYTANDHLSQVDFMLSWNKLNPSHQKIAIALTIHEGDHLGFHFNQVSQIRLDIIHSTTLQTYYTFELGSDMTLETAIVAGEFYLHNGDWKFNAIGSGFFGGLKDLCTNYGLQISDDYPTELEDINPLTKSEVAVASSTDIKDLSYTQLSKEETAAMQKSPTVVTELVWNSSEDDLDFYCFYVTKDNKAGKVYYNNLGNSQISPYIVLDGDSRSGGTERITFHRTEHIKYALFAAYHELSSRVGSFISMKPHMIVSNASGQKVMANLLKKNNSSSWVVFACIDFTDDNQMKVIHIEKYSGYNSEKSPILYLDGTFLMDKGPEEFKSYDDDISDPEFDHKLDYALRNRNRVLDQVSEYVKIADIIKKKNPNQFIQFKDNNLHLLEAYIDSLVTVEDMVYLTQFIPLIKEDQIEQIKLLYAELRP
;
A
#
# COMPACT_ATOMS: atom_id res chain seq x y z
N MET A 1 -20.86 -26.33 -9.76
CA MET A 1 -20.67 -26.87 -11.14
C MET A 1 -19.27 -26.51 -11.59
N ASN A 2 -18.53 -27.45 -12.17
CA ASN A 2 -17.19 -27.15 -12.67
C ASN A 2 -17.27 -26.56 -14.09
N LEU A 3 -16.48 -25.52 -14.34
CA LEU A 3 -16.35 -24.85 -15.63
C LEU A 3 -15.09 -25.30 -16.36
N HIS A 4 -15.13 -25.22 -17.68
CA HIS A 4 -13.96 -25.41 -18.54
C HIS A 4 -13.60 -24.10 -19.25
N ARG A 5 -12.35 -23.98 -19.70
CA ARG A 5 -11.90 -22.81 -20.49
C ARG A 5 -12.83 -22.57 -21.68
N GLY A 6 -13.20 -21.31 -21.90
CA GLY A 6 -14.11 -20.82 -22.92
C GLY A 6 -15.59 -20.95 -22.58
N GLN A 7 -15.95 -21.60 -21.46
CA GLN A 7 -17.34 -21.81 -21.09
C GLN A 7 -17.98 -20.53 -20.58
N LYS A 8 -19.19 -20.25 -21.09
CA LYS A 8 -20.02 -19.10 -20.70
C LYS A 8 -21.23 -19.57 -19.90
N VAL A 9 -21.48 -18.95 -18.75
CA VAL A 9 -22.61 -19.28 -17.86
C VAL A 9 -23.37 -18.04 -17.42
N ASP A 10 -24.65 -18.20 -17.10
CA ASP A 10 -25.48 -17.11 -16.60
C ASP A 10 -25.23 -16.87 -15.10
N ILE A 11 -25.16 -15.60 -14.69
CA ILE A 11 -24.98 -15.20 -13.29
C ILE A 11 -26.29 -14.66 -12.69
N THR A 12 -26.91 -13.67 -13.33
CA THR A 12 -28.13 -13.01 -12.79
C THR A 12 -29.42 -13.66 -13.27
N LYS A 13 -29.41 -14.21 -14.49
CA LYS A 13 -30.62 -14.70 -15.16
C LYS A 13 -31.32 -15.78 -14.33
N GLN A 14 -32.57 -15.52 -13.96
CA GLN A 14 -33.45 -16.43 -13.20
C GLN A 14 -32.92 -16.83 -11.82
N ARG A 15 -31.92 -16.12 -11.28
CA ARG A 15 -31.27 -16.46 -10.01
C ARG A 15 -31.59 -15.50 -8.87
N GLY A 16 -32.03 -14.27 -9.15
CA GLY A 16 -32.48 -13.32 -8.12
C GLY A 16 -31.38 -12.86 -7.15
N PHE A 17 -30.11 -13.15 -7.43
CA PHE A 17 -28.98 -12.74 -6.61
C PHE A 17 -28.46 -11.39 -7.09
N HIS A 18 -28.40 -10.43 -6.17
CA HIS A 18 -27.85 -9.10 -6.43
C HIS A 18 -26.35 -9.02 -6.18
N ASP A 19 -25.85 -9.87 -5.27
CA ASP A 19 -24.47 -9.84 -4.83
C ASP A 19 -23.85 -11.24 -4.91
N ILE A 20 -22.61 -11.32 -5.37
CA ILE A 20 -21.82 -12.55 -5.40
C ILE A 20 -20.44 -12.31 -4.78
N LYS A 21 -19.83 -13.39 -4.33
CA LYS A 21 -18.41 -13.43 -3.98
C LYS A 21 -17.65 -14.22 -5.04
N VAL A 22 -16.58 -13.65 -5.57
CA VAL A 22 -15.65 -14.29 -6.48
C VAL A 22 -14.37 -14.53 -5.70
N GLN A 23 -14.12 -15.78 -5.36
CA GLN A 23 -12.95 -16.19 -4.60
C GLN A 23 -11.93 -16.78 -5.56
N ILE A 24 -10.70 -16.28 -5.55
CA ILE A 24 -9.60 -16.83 -6.34
C ILE A 24 -8.48 -17.24 -5.39
N SER A 25 -7.95 -18.44 -5.60
CA SER A 25 -6.88 -19.01 -4.77
C SER A 25 -5.84 -19.69 -5.65
N TRP A 26 -4.61 -19.80 -5.14
CA TRP A 26 -3.51 -20.44 -5.84
C TRP A 26 -2.54 -21.08 -4.83
N LYS A 27 -1.62 -21.90 -5.35
CA LYS A 27 -0.51 -22.44 -4.60
C LYS A 27 0.78 -22.26 -5.38
N SER A 28 1.63 -21.35 -4.91
CA SER A 28 2.99 -21.23 -5.43
C SER A 28 3.86 -22.40 -4.93
N LEU A 29 4.72 -22.92 -5.81
CA LEU A 29 5.77 -23.87 -5.44
C LEU A 29 7.02 -23.16 -4.89
N ASN A 30 7.12 -21.84 -5.07
CA ASN A 30 8.22 -21.00 -4.62
C ASN A 30 7.74 -19.99 -3.55
N PRO A 31 8.28 -20.00 -2.33
CA PRO A 31 7.86 -19.07 -1.27
C PRO A 31 8.18 -17.60 -1.57
N ASP A 32 9.12 -17.30 -2.46
CA ASP A 32 9.49 -15.94 -2.85
C ASP A 32 8.61 -15.40 -4.00
N MET A 33 7.72 -16.21 -4.55
CA MET A 33 6.83 -15.80 -5.64
C MET A 33 5.55 -15.19 -5.09
N GLU A 34 5.46 -13.87 -5.24
CA GLU A 34 4.27 -13.09 -4.91
C GLU A 34 3.31 -13.06 -6.10
N ILE A 35 2.05 -13.39 -5.86
CA ILE A 35 0.99 -13.40 -6.86
C ILE A 35 -0.10 -12.47 -6.36
N ASP A 36 -0.45 -11.49 -7.19
CA ASP A 36 -1.53 -10.56 -6.92
C ASP A 36 -2.77 -10.95 -7.72
N ALA A 37 -3.95 -10.69 -7.15
CA ALA A 37 -5.21 -10.75 -7.87
C ALA A 37 -5.75 -9.33 -8.08
N SER A 38 -6.43 -9.12 -9.20
CA SER A 38 -7.06 -7.84 -9.51
C SER A 38 -8.36 -7.99 -10.31
N ALA A 39 -9.17 -6.94 -10.28
CA ALA A 39 -10.37 -6.80 -11.07
C ALA A 39 -10.34 -5.49 -11.87
N PHE A 40 -10.63 -5.56 -13.17
CA PHE A 40 -10.73 -4.39 -14.04
C PHE A 40 -12.21 -4.14 -14.37
N LEU A 41 -12.73 -2.97 -14.02
CA LEU A 41 -14.09 -2.53 -14.34
C LEU A 41 -14.07 -1.81 -15.70
N LEU A 42 -14.65 -2.46 -16.70
CA LEU A 42 -14.48 -2.11 -18.09
C LEU A 42 -15.79 -1.57 -18.68
N SER A 43 -15.69 -0.52 -19.48
CA SER A 43 -16.82 -0.02 -20.24
C SER A 43 -17.18 -0.94 -21.41
N SER A 44 -18.19 -0.55 -22.19
CA SER A 44 -18.55 -1.26 -23.43
C SER A 44 -17.41 -1.36 -24.46
N SER A 45 -16.39 -0.49 -24.36
CA SER A 45 -15.19 -0.54 -25.21
C SER A 45 -14.20 -1.62 -24.78
N GLY A 46 -14.43 -2.24 -23.61
CA GLY A 46 -13.49 -3.19 -23.00
C GLY A 46 -12.29 -2.52 -22.32
N LYS A 47 -12.37 -1.21 -22.02
CA LYS A 47 -11.32 -0.42 -21.36
C LYS A 47 -11.79 0.13 -20.01
N CYS A 48 -10.85 0.31 -19.09
CA CYS A 48 -11.01 1.15 -17.91
C CYS A 48 -11.02 2.61 -18.37
N GLU A 49 -12.05 3.36 -18.00
CA GLU A 49 -12.17 4.79 -18.35
C GLU A 49 -11.38 5.73 -17.41
N GLN A 50 -10.95 5.21 -16.26
CA GLN A 50 -10.18 5.91 -15.23
C GLN A 50 -9.41 4.89 -14.39
N ASP A 51 -8.38 5.32 -13.68
CA ASP A 51 -7.50 4.43 -12.92
C ASP A 51 -8.23 3.77 -11.74
N GLU A 52 -9.21 4.45 -11.15
CA GLU A 52 -10.03 3.95 -10.04
C GLU A 52 -10.93 2.75 -10.44
N ASN A 53 -11.05 2.46 -11.74
CA ASN A 53 -11.71 1.26 -12.23
C ASN A 53 -10.83 0.00 -12.14
N PHE A 54 -9.59 0.13 -11.71
CA PHE A 54 -8.70 -1.00 -11.40
C PHE A 54 -8.73 -1.32 -9.91
N ILE A 55 -9.25 -2.48 -9.55
CA ILE A 55 -9.48 -2.91 -8.16
C ILE A 55 -8.47 -4.00 -7.79
N PHE A 56 -7.72 -3.76 -6.73
CA PHE A 56 -6.65 -4.62 -6.24
C PHE A 56 -6.33 -4.25 -4.78
N TYR A 57 -5.29 -4.81 -4.19
CA TYR A 57 -4.93 -4.53 -2.79
C TYR A 57 -4.78 -3.03 -2.48
N GLY A 58 -4.23 -2.23 -3.41
CA GLY A 58 -4.04 -0.79 -3.23
C GLY A 58 -5.32 0.02 -3.45
N ASN A 59 -6.19 -0.39 -4.37
CA ASN A 59 -7.49 0.23 -4.59
C ASN A 59 -8.61 -0.79 -4.29
N PRO A 60 -8.92 -1.05 -3.02
CA PRO A 60 -9.70 -2.23 -2.64
C PRO A 60 -11.20 -2.08 -2.87
N VAL A 61 -11.71 -0.91 -3.23
CA VAL A 61 -13.16 -0.68 -3.42
C VAL A 61 -13.38 0.25 -4.61
N SER A 62 -14.29 -0.12 -5.52
CA SER A 62 -14.69 0.74 -6.63
C SER A 62 -15.44 1.98 -6.15
N LEU A 63 -15.38 3.08 -6.91
CA LEU A 63 -16.04 4.35 -6.53
C LEU A 63 -17.55 4.21 -6.26
N ASP A 64 -18.22 3.35 -7.01
CA ASP A 64 -19.65 3.04 -6.86
C ASP A 64 -19.93 2.01 -5.74
N LYS A 65 -18.89 1.51 -5.07
CA LYS A 65 -18.95 0.49 -4.02
C LYS A 65 -19.59 -0.81 -4.49
N ALA A 66 -19.56 -1.07 -5.80
CA ALA A 66 -20.10 -2.27 -6.41
C ALA A 66 -19.11 -3.43 -6.39
N VAL A 67 -17.80 -3.15 -6.42
CA VAL A 67 -16.74 -4.16 -6.36
C VAL A 67 -15.83 -3.86 -5.17
N SER A 68 -15.56 -4.86 -4.34
CA SER A 68 -14.54 -4.75 -3.29
C SER A 68 -13.60 -5.95 -3.28
N TYR A 69 -12.37 -5.74 -2.85
CA TYR A 69 -11.27 -6.69 -2.75
C TYR A 69 -10.98 -6.99 -1.28
N THR A 70 -10.67 -8.23 -0.96
CA THR A 70 -10.18 -8.64 0.36
C THR A 70 -9.18 -9.77 0.20
N ALA A 71 -7.95 -9.59 0.68
CA ALA A 71 -6.92 -10.61 0.67
C ALA A 71 -6.98 -11.49 1.92
N ASN A 72 -6.58 -12.76 1.76
CA ASN A 72 -6.29 -13.68 2.84
C ASN A 72 -4.94 -14.34 2.57
N ASP A 73 -3.89 -13.66 3.02
CA ASP A 73 -2.50 -14.02 2.69
C ASP A 73 -2.08 -15.36 3.30
N HIS A 74 -2.69 -15.75 4.42
CA HIS A 74 -2.48 -17.06 5.03
C HIS A 74 -2.96 -18.22 4.15
N LEU A 75 -3.90 -17.96 3.24
CA LEU A 75 -4.50 -18.96 2.36
C LEU A 75 -4.13 -18.79 0.89
N SER A 76 -3.28 -17.80 0.55
CA SER A 76 -2.98 -17.43 -0.86
C SER A 76 -4.27 -17.29 -1.67
N GLN A 77 -5.19 -16.46 -1.14
CA GLN A 77 -6.55 -16.32 -1.61
C GLN A 77 -6.97 -14.84 -1.60
N VAL A 78 -7.76 -14.46 -2.59
CA VAL A 78 -8.44 -13.16 -2.65
C VAL A 78 -9.93 -13.36 -2.89
N ASP A 79 -10.73 -12.59 -2.18
CA ASP A 79 -12.18 -12.51 -2.34
C ASP A 79 -12.56 -11.16 -2.97
N PHE A 80 -13.30 -11.19 -4.08
CA PHE A 80 -13.97 -10.03 -4.64
C PHE A 80 -15.48 -10.09 -4.36
N MET A 81 -16.04 -9.06 -3.74
CA MET A 81 -17.49 -8.91 -3.59
C MET A 81 -18.04 -8.05 -4.72
N LEU A 82 -19.00 -8.58 -5.50
CA LEU A 82 -19.61 -7.88 -6.62
C LEU A 82 -21.10 -7.67 -6.36
N SER A 83 -21.57 -6.43 -6.42
CA SER A 83 -22.96 -6.00 -6.21
C SER A 83 -23.52 -5.35 -7.48
N TRP A 84 -24.31 -6.11 -8.25
CA TRP A 84 -24.77 -5.70 -9.58
C TRP A 84 -25.71 -4.49 -9.57
N ASN A 85 -26.39 -4.26 -8.45
CA ASN A 85 -27.35 -3.16 -8.27
C ASN A 85 -26.67 -1.81 -7.97
N LYS A 86 -25.42 -1.82 -7.51
CA LYS A 86 -24.62 -0.62 -7.25
C LYS A 86 -23.74 -0.25 -8.43
N LEU A 87 -23.45 -1.21 -9.29
CA LEU A 87 -22.51 -1.05 -10.40
C LEU A 87 -22.98 0.06 -11.35
N ASN A 88 -22.10 1.02 -11.60
CA ASN A 88 -22.38 2.12 -12.51
C ASN A 88 -22.68 1.56 -13.91
N PRO A 89 -23.79 1.98 -14.58
CA PRO A 89 -24.17 1.45 -15.89
C PRO A 89 -23.13 1.65 -17.01
N SER A 90 -22.15 2.53 -16.81
CA SER A 90 -21.03 2.70 -17.74
C SER A 90 -20.12 1.46 -17.77
N HIS A 91 -20.03 0.69 -16.68
CA HIS A 91 -19.29 -0.57 -16.63
C HIS A 91 -20.16 -1.72 -17.15
N GLN A 92 -19.69 -2.38 -18.21
CA GLN A 92 -20.40 -3.48 -18.85
C GLN A 92 -19.63 -4.80 -18.82
N LYS A 93 -18.40 -4.77 -18.28
CA LYS A 93 -17.57 -5.95 -18.09
C LYS A 93 -16.70 -5.80 -16.85
N ILE A 94 -16.41 -6.90 -16.16
CA ILE A 94 -15.43 -6.97 -15.07
C ILE A 94 -14.49 -8.14 -15.36
N ALA A 95 -13.20 -7.87 -15.57
CA ALA A 95 -12.20 -8.91 -15.79
C ALA A 95 -11.47 -9.23 -14.49
N ILE A 96 -11.37 -10.49 -14.11
CA ILE A 96 -10.59 -10.97 -12.95
C ILE A 96 -9.27 -11.52 -13.46
N ALA A 97 -8.16 -11.08 -12.87
CA ALA A 97 -6.82 -11.45 -13.29
C ALA A 97 -5.91 -11.82 -12.12
N LEU A 98 -4.85 -12.57 -12.44
CA LEU A 98 -3.71 -12.84 -11.57
C LEU A 98 -2.43 -12.33 -12.24
N THR A 99 -1.49 -11.81 -11.47
CA THR A 99 -0.18 -11.37 -11.96
C THR A 99 0.91 -11.80 -11.00
N ILE A 100 2.05 -12.25 -11.51
CA ILE A 100 3.24 -12.51 -10.69
C ILE A 100 4.01 -11.21 -10.54
N HIS A 101 4.30 -10.81 -9.30
CA HIS A 101 5.11 -9.63 -9.02
C HIS A 101 6.54 -9.84 -9.57
N GLU A 102 7.01 -8.90 -10.38
CA GLU A 102 8.32 -8.96 -11.06
C GLU A 102 8.59 -10.29 -11.80
N GLY A 103 7.55 -10.96 -12.30
CA GLY A 103 7.69 -12.31 -12.88
C GLY A 103 8.74 -12.40 -14.00
N ASP A 104 8.73 -11.44 -14.92
CA ASP A 104 9.68 -11.41 -16.05
C ASP A 104 11.13 -11.17 -15.58
N HIS A 105 11.33 -10.37 -14.54
CA HIS A 105 12.65 -10.02 -14.00
C HIS A 105 13.24 -11.16 -13.14
N LEU A 106 12.40 -11.81 -12.34
CA LEU A 106 12.80 -12.89 -11.41
C LEU A 106 12.75 -14.28 -12.06
N GLY A 107 12.31 -14.39 -13.31
CA GLY A 107 12.11 -15.67 -14.00
C GLY A 107 11.01 -16.52 -13.36
N PHE A 108 10.00 -15.85 -12.77
CA PHE A 108 8.84 -16.47 -12.19
C PHE A 108 7.69 -16.49 -13.19
N HIS A 109 7.15 -17.67 -13.44
CA HIS A 109 6.11 -17.89 -14.45
C HIS A 109 4.97 -18.73 -13.90
N PHE A 110 3.79 -18.62 -14.50
CA PHE A 110 2.62 -19.35 -14.03
C PHE A 110 2.70 -20.88 -14.20
N ASN A 111 3.68 -21.41 -14.94
CA ASN A 111 4.00 -22.85 -14.92
C ASN A 111 4.57 -23.36 -13.58
N GLN A 112 5.00 -22.47 -12.68
CA GLN A 112 5.47 -22.77 -11.33
C GLN A 112 4.35 -22.64 -10.28
N VAL A 113 3.14 -22.28 -10.71
CA VAL A 113 1.97 -22.09 -9.85
C VAL A 113 1.00 -23.23 -10.08
N SER A 114 0.48 -23.80 -9.00
CA SER A 114 -0.46 -24.92 -9.02
C SER A 114 -1.77 -24.53 -8.33
N GLN A 115 -2.80 -25.35 -8.51
CA GLN A 115 -4.08 -25.21 -7.80
C GLN A 115 -4.73 -23.83 -7.95
N ILE A 116 -4.54 -23.18 -9.12
CA ILE A 116 -5.24 -21.93 -9.41
C ILE A 116 -6.72 -22.25 -9.60
N ARG A 117 -7.56 -21.66 -8.76
CA ARG A 117 -8.99 -21.94 -8.70
C ARG A 117 -9.77 -20.65 -8.48
N LEU A 118 -10.82 -20.46 -9.27
CA LEU A 118 -11.80 -19.39 -9.13
C LEU A 118 -13.18 -19.98 -8.81
N ASP A 119 -13.76 -19.57 -7.68
CA ASP A 119 -15.09 -19.94 -7.24
C ASP A 119 -16.05 -18.75 -7.30
N ILE A 120 -17.24 -18.96 -7.87
CA ILE A 120 -18.35 -18.00 -7.84
C ILE A 120 -19.35 -18.48 -6.80
N ILE A 121 -19.48 -17.70 -5.74
CA ILE A 121 -20.17 -18.06 -4.50
C ILE A 121 -21.30 -17.07 -4.24
N HIS A 122 -22.43 -17.57 -3.76
CA HIS A 122 -23.51 -16.71 -3.27
C HIS A 122 -23.07 -15.96 -2.01
N SER A 123 -23.21 -14.64 -1.96
CA SER A 123 -22.77 -13.81 -0.83
C SER A 123 -23.39 -14.20 0.52
N THR A 124 -24.70 -14.43 0.57
CA THR A 124 -25.43 -14.77 1.80
C THR A 124 -25.41 -16.25 2.18
N THR A 125 -25.73 -17.15 1.25
CA THR A 125 -25.85 -18.59 1.55
C THR A 125 -24.51 -19.31 1.53
N LEU A 126 -23.45 -18.66 1.05
CA LEU A 126 -22.11 -19.21 0.84
C LEU A 126 -22.08 -20.45 -0.06
N GLN A 127 -23.15 -20.67 -0.85
CA GLN A 127 -23.20 -21.76 -1.81
C GLN A 127 -22.30 -21.45 -3.03
N THR A 128 -21.34 -22.34 -3.32
CA THR A 128 -20.55 -22.27 -4.56
C THR A 128 -21.38 -22.72 -5.76
N TYR A 129 -21.62 -21.81 -6.71
CA TYR A 129 -22.33 -22.12 -7.96
C TYR A 129 -21.40 -22.68 -9.01
N TYR A 130 -20.27 -22.02 -9.19
CA TYR A 130 -19.31 -22.34 -10.23
C TYR A 130 -17.91 -22.42 -9.65
N THR A 131 -17.15 -23.39 -10.14
CA THR A 131 -15.74 -23.57 -9.84
C THR A 131 -15.01 -23.69 -11.15
N PHE A 132 -13.95 -22.90 -11.33
CA PHE A 132 -13.08 -22.96 -12.49
C PHE A 132 -11.65 -23.20 -12.03
N GLU A 133 -11.13 -24.38 -12.35
CA GLU A 133 -9.71 -24.70 -12.18
C GLU A 133 -8.97 -24.33 -13.47
N LEU A 134 -7.87 -23.61 -13.33
CA LEU A 134 -7.10 -23.06 -14.45
C LEU A 134 -5.58 -23.21 -14.21
N GLY A 135 -4.79 -22.85 -15.22
CA GLY A 135 -3.33 -22.79 -15.10
C GLY A 135 -2.57 -24.04 -15.54
N SER A 136 -3.24 -25.16 -15.85
CA SER A 136 -2.59 -26.45 -16.14
C SER A 136 -1.76 -26.50 -17.42
N ASP A 137 -1.94 -25.52 -18.32
CA ASP A 137 -1.27 -25.39 -19.60
C ASP A 137 -0.49 -24.06 -19.72
N MET A 138 -0.23 -23.40 -18.59
CA MET A 138 0.62 -22.20 -18.57
C MET A 138 2.06 -22.57 -18.90
N THR A 139 2.72 -21.65 -19.57
CA THR A 139 4.12 -21.72 -19.98
C THR A 139 4.91 -20.62 -19.27
N LEU A 140 5.39 -19.61 -19.99
CA LEU A 140 6.23 -18.54 -19.48
C LEU A 140 5.43 -17.26 -19.18
N GLU A 141 4.11 -17.32 -19.18
CA GLU A 141 3.27 -16.16 -18.91
C GLU A 141 3.41 -15.70 -17.46
N THR A 142 3.36 -14.38 -17.27
CA THR A 142 3.53 -13.69 -15.97
C THR A 142 2.24 -13.00 -15.51
N ALA A 143 1.19 -13.09 -16.31
CA ALA A 143 -0.19 -12.70 -16.00
C ALA A 143 -1.18 -13.76 -16.50
N ILE A 144 -2.37 -13.84 -15.88
CA ILE A 144 -3.50 -14.66 -16.33
C ILE A 144 -4.77 -13.83 -16.25
N VAL A 145 -5.56 -13.84 -17.32
CA VAL A 145 -6.97 -13.42 -17.24
C VAL A 145 -7.80 -14.64 -16.86
N ALA A 146 -8.23 -14.71 -15.60
CA ALA A 146 -8.94 -15.86 -15.05
C ALA A 146 -10.36 -15.97 -15.63
N GLY A 147 -11.08 -14.86 -15.72
CA GLY A 147 -12.39 -14.83 -16.33
C GLY A 147 -12.99 -13.44 -16.39
N GLU A 148 -14.08 -13.30 -17.14
CA GLU A 148 -14.77 -12.04 -17.33
C GLU A 148 -16.25 -12.18 -17.00
N PHE A 149 -16.76 -11.29 -16.15
CA PHE A 149 -18.17 -10.98 -16.08
C PHE A 149 -18.51 -9.99 -17.17
N TYR A 150 -19.60 -10.19 -17.90
CA TYR A 150 -20.03 -9.26 -18.95
C TYR A 150 -21.55 -9.18 -19.02
N LEU A 151 -22.04 -7.98 -19.34
CA LEU A 151 -23.45 -7.72 -19.52
C LEU A 151 -23.89 -8.18 -20.92
N HIS A 152 -24.94 -8.98 -20.99
CA HIS A 152 -25.49 -9.48 -22.25
C HIS A 152 -27.01 -9.56 -22.17
N ASN A 153 -27.69 -8.77 -23.00
CA ASN A 153 -29.16 -8.65 -23.03
C ASN A 153 -29.78 -8.34 -21.66
N GLY A 154 -29.10 -7.50 -20.86
CA GLY A 154 -29.56 -7.08 -19.53
C GLY A 154 -29.23 -8.07 -18.39
N ASP A 155 -28.63 -9.22 -18.70
CA ASP A 155 -28.17 -10.19 -17.71
C ASP A 155 -26.65 -10.25 -17.65
N TRP A 156 -26.09 -10.36 -16.45
CA TRP A 156 -24.68 -10.64 -16.26
C TRP A 156 -24.39 -12.12 -16.50
N LYS A 157 -23.32 -12.37 -17.26
CA LYS A 157 -22.80 -13.70 -17.58
C LYS A 157 -21.33 -13.76 -17.19
N PHE A 158 -20.82 -14.95 -16.94
CA PHE A 158 -19.40 -15.20 -16.72
C PHE A 158 -18.81 -16.00 -17.87
N ASN A 159 -17.62 -15.63 -18.33
CA ASN A 159 -16.81 -16.32 -19.31
C ASN A 159 -15.54 -16.84 -18.62
N ALA A 160 -15.37 -18.16 -18.53
CA ALA A 160 -14.17 -18.78 -17.95
C ALA A 160 -13.02 -18.71 -18.97
N ILE A 161 -12.08 -17.77 -18.80
CA ILE A 161 -11.04 -17.49 -19.80
C ILE A 161 -9.77 -18.27 -19.51
N GLY A 162 -9.24 -18.15 -18.30
CA GLY A 162 -8.01 -18.79 -17.84
C GLY A 162 -6.86 -18.75 -18.84
N SER A 163 -6.65 -17.63 -19.53
CA SER A 163 -5.63 -17.48 -20.59
C SER A 163 -4.44 -16.71 -20.05
N GLY A 164 -3.23 -17.21 -20.33
CA GLY A 164 -1.98 -16.55 -19.95
C GLY A 164 -1.74 -15.28 -20.78
N PHE A 165 -0.97 -14.37 -20.21
CA PHE A 165 -0.65 -13.07 -20.76
C PHE A 165 0.82 -12.73 -20.42
N PHE A 166 1.59 -12.33 -21.42
CA PHE A 166 3.01 -11.95 -21.27
C PHE A 166 3.15 -10.49 -20.85
N GLY A 167 4.27 -10.13 -20.20
CA GLY A 167 4.57 -8.74 -19.82
C GLY A 167 3.91 -8.29 -18.50
N GLY A 168 3.39 -9.25 -17.73
CA GLY A 168 2.93 -9.05 -16.37
C GLY A 168 1.81 -8.01 -16.22
N LEU A 169 1.79 -7.36 -15.06
CA LEU A 169 0.77 -6.35 -14.73
C LEU A 169 0.83 -5.15 -15.68
N LYS A 170 2.02 -4.75 -16.14
CA LYS A 170 2.20 -3.57 -17.00
C LYS A 170 1.41 -3.71 -18.29
N ASP A 171 1.70 -4.76 -19.04
CA ASP A 171 1.07 -4.98 -20.34
C ASP A 171 -0.42 -5.32 -20.19
N LEU A 172 -0.81 -5.94 -19.07
CA LEU A 172 -2.21 -6.23 -18.76
C LEU A 172 -3.01 -4.93 -18.51
N CYS A 173 -2.48 -4.00 -17.74
CA CYS A 173 -3.09 -2.69 -17.52
C CYS A 173 -3.20 -1.88 -18.82
N THR A 174 -2.13 -1.84 -19.62
CA THR A 174 -2.15 -1.22 -20.96
C THR A 174 -3.20 -1.86 -21.86
N ASN A 175 -3.33 -3.19 -21.84
CA ASN A 175 -4.35 -3.92 -22.57
C ASN A 175 -5.78 -3.52 -22.14
N TYR A 176 -5.99 -3.18 -20.87
CA TYR A 176 -7.26 -2.66 -20.37
C TYR A 176 -7.37 -1.11 -20.43
N GLY A 177 -6.42 -0.41 -21.03
CA GLY A 177 -6.54 1.03 -21.32
C GLY A 177 -6.06 1.97 -20.22
N LEU A 178 -5.44 1.42 -19.18
CA LEU A 178 -4.77 2.20 -18.15
C LEU A 178 -3.39 2.63 -18.68
N GLN A 179 -3.00 3.87 -18.39
CA GLN A 179 -1.65 4.31 -18.70
C GLN A 179 -0.72 3.97 -17.55
N ILE A 180 0.34 3.23 -17.85
CA ILE A 180 1.47 3.05 -16.96
C ILE A 180 2.61 3.84 -17.60
N SER A 181 3.14 4.82 -16.89
CA SER A 181 4.19 5.71 -17.42
C SER A 181 5.44 4.92 -17.81
N ASP A 182 5.91 5.13 -19.05
CA ASP A 182 7.00 4.41 -19.72
C ASP A 182 8.41 4.99 -19.46
N ASP A 183 8.68 5.51 -18.26
CA ASP A 183 10.02 6.06 -17.95
C ASP A 183 11.00 4.99 -17.45
N TYR A 184 11.20 3.95 -18.27
CA TYR A 184 12.32 3.00 -18.14
C TYR A 184 13.04 2.89 -19.50
N PRO A 185 14.29 3.36 -19.64
CA PRO A 185 15.11 3.03 -20.79
C PRO A 185 15.31 1.52 -20.83
N THR A 186 14.82 0.90 -21.90
CA THR A 186 15.11 -0.48 -22.25
C THR A 186 16.39 -0.47 -23.09
N GLU A 187 17.26 -1.46 -22.87
CA GLU A 187 18.55 -1.75 -23.54
C GLU A 187 19.84 -1.23 -22.90
N LEU A 188 20.61 -2.20 -22.42
CA LEU A 188 22.06 -2.19 -22.23
C LEU A 188 22.72 -2.10 -23.62
N GLU A 189 23.21 -0.94 -24.03
CA GLU A 189 24.17 -0.88 -25.13
C GLU A 189 25.61 -0.98 -24.61
N ASP A 190 26.36 -1.81 -25.34
CA ASP A 190 27.71 -2.29 -25.07
C ASP A 190 28.74 -1.20 -24.73
N ILE A 191 29.54 -1.50 -23.71
CA ILE A 191 30.73 -0.74 -23.32
C ILE A 191 31.86 -1.07 -24.29
N ASN A 192 32.38 -0.08 -25.03
CA ASN A 192 33.76 -0.11 -25.51
C ASN A 192 34.37 1.31 -25.62
N PRO A 193 35.72 1.45 -25.51
CA PRO A 193 36.32 2.54 -24.72
C PRO A 193 36.89 3.71 -25.53
N LEU A 194 36.84 4.90 -24.90
CA LEU A 194 37.70 6.09 -25.00
C LEU A 194 38.35 6.44 -26.37
N THR A 195 38.02 7.63 -26.92
CA THR A 195 39.02 8.65 -27.33
C THR A 195 38.46 10.02 -27.76
N LYS A 196 38.95 11.07 -27.09
CA LYS A 196 39.45 12.40 -27.55
C LYS A 196 38.61 13.39 -28.43
N SER A 197 38.33 14.55 -27.82
CA SER A 197 38.52 15.96 -28.27
C SER A 197 37.83 16.56 -29.53
N GLU A 198 36.99 17.59 -29.27
CA GLU A 198 37.06 19.03 -29.70
C GLU A 198 35.78 19.68 -30.33
N VAL A 199 35.23 20.65 -29.57
CA VAL A 199 34.81 22.06 -29.89
C VAL A 199 33.56 22.39 -30.76
N ALA A 200 32.60 23.08 -30.08
CA ALA A 200 31.65 24.18 -30.44
C ALA A 200 30.73 24.07 -31.67
N VAL A 201 29.44 24.49 -31.66
CA VAL A 201 28.88 25.84 -31.38
C VAL A 201 27.40 25.75 -30.89
N ALA A 202 27.00 26.74 -30.08
CA ALA A 202 25.77 26.84 -29.28
C ALA A 202 24.47 27.27 -29.99
N SER A 203 23.34 26.87 -29.39
CA SER A 203 22.16 27.72 -29.16
C SER A 203 21.33 27.21 -27.95
N SER A 204 21.23 28.03 -26.91
CA SER A 204 20.52 27.90 -25.61
C SER A 204 19.00 27.79 -25.77
N THR A 205 18.20 27.17 -24.88
CA THR A 205 18.09 27.30 -23.40
C THR A 205 17.26 26.13 -22.84
N ASP A 206 17.36 25.63 -21.61
CA ASP A 206 18.43 25.40 -20.63
C ASP A 206 17.72 24.82 -19.38
N ILE A 207 17.88 23.53 -19.08
CA ILE A 207 18.13 23.09 -17.70
C ILE A 207 19.49 22.43 -17.76
N LYS A 208 20.44 23.09 -17.13
CA LYS A 208 21.83 22.68 -17.03
C LYS A 208 21.93 21.32 -16.35
N ASP A 209 22.65 20.44 -17.04
CA ASP A 209 23.44 19.35 -16.48
C ASP A 209 24.14 19.81 -15.20
N LEU A 210 23.62 19.37 -14.05
CA LEU A 210 24.25 19.53 -12.73
C LEU A 210 24.92 18.19 -12.44
N SER A 211 26.25 18.17 -12.41
CA SER A 211 27.02 16.96 -12.11
C SER A 211 26.80 16.55 -10.65
N TYR A 212 25.89 15.62 -10.40
CA TYR A 212 25.74 14.95 -9.11
C TYR A 212 26.66 13.73 -9.06
N THR A 213 27.23 13.42 -7.90
CA THR A 213 27.69 12.05 -7.65
C THR A 213 26.46 11.22 -7.28
N GLN A 214 25.98 10.40 -8.21
CA GLN A 214 24.88 9.47 -7.97
C GLN A 214 25.43 8.20 -7.33
N LEU A 215 24.83 7.79 -6.21
CA LEU A 215 25.23 6.60 -5.47
C LEU A 215 24.41 5.38 -5.87
N SER A 216 25.11 4.25 -6.04
CA SER A 216 24.51 2.91 -6.06
C SER A 216 24.11 2.49 -4.64
N LYS A 217 23.27 1.46 -4.49
CA LYS A 217 22.86 0.96 -3.16
C LYS A 217 24.08 0.58 -2.32
N GLU A 218 24.07 0.94 -1.04
CA GLU A 218 25.17 0.70 -0.07
C GLU A 218 26.48 1.42 -0.40
N GLU A 219 26.50 2.25 -1.45
CA GLU A 219 27.66 3.06 -1.80
C GLU A 219 27.81 4.25 -0.84
N THR A 220 29.05 4.63 -0.57
CA THR A 220 29.40 5.74 0.30
C THR A 220 30.15 6.81 -0.48
N ALA A 221 29.64 8.05 -0.47
CA ALA A 221 30.39 9.22 -0.93
C ALA A 221 31.02 9.97 0.25
N ALA A 222 32.31 10.25 0.15
CA ALA A 222 32.96 11.23 1.01
C ALA A 222 32.72 12.65 0.46
N MET A 223 32.28 13.56 1.33
CA MET A 223 32.15 14.99 1.03
C MET A 223 33.01 15.78 2.00
N GLN A 224 33.51 16.94 1.56
CA GLN A 224 34.23 17.86 2.43
C GLN A 224 33.31 18.30 3.58
N LYS A 225 33.85 18.29 4.80
CA LYS A 225 33.13 18.78 5.97
C LYS A 225 32.74 20.24 5.77
N SER A 226 31.51 20.58 6.10
CA SER A 226 31.00 21.94 6.03
C SER A 226 30.17 22.28 7.26
N PRO A 227 30.29 23.50 7.84
CA PRO A 227 29.44 23.93 8.95
C PRO A 227 27.94 23.88 8.60
N THR A 228 27.63 24.09 7.31
CA THR A 228 26.27 24.06 6.78
C THR A 228 26.13 22.96 5.75
N VAL A 229 25.09 22.14 5.89
CA VAL A 229 24.71 21.09 4.95
C VAL A 229 23.23 21.22 4.68
N VAL A 230 22.86 21.07 3.41
CA VAL A 230 21.47 21.15 2.95
C VAL A 230 21.11 19.81 2.34
N THR A 231 20.00 19.24 2.78
CA THR A 231 19.41 18.04 2.20
C THR A 231 18.04 18.36 1.63
N GLU A 232 17.79 17.96 0.40
CA GLU A 232 16.52 18.18 -0.29
C GLU A 232 15.92 16.83 -0.66
N LEU A 233 14.68 16.57 -0.26
CA LEU A 233 13.86 15.50 -0.82
C LEU A 233 13.04 16.10 -1.96
N VAL A 234 13.23 15.60 -3.17
CA VAL A 234 12.53 16.07 -4.37
C VAL A 234 11.69 14.93 -4.90
N TRP A 235 10.40 15.17 -5.13
CA TRP A 235 9.49 14.19 -5.74
C TRP A 235 8.55 14.86 -6.73
N ASN A 236 8.03 14.06 -7.64
CA ASN A 236 7.13 14.49 -8.70
C ASN A 236 5.81 13.72 -8.57
N SER A 237 4.82 14.34 -7.93
CA SER A 237 3.43 13.86 -7.91
C SER A 237 2.47 15.04 -7.89
N SER A 238 1.36 15.00 -8.62
CA SER A 238 0.36 16.07 -8.55
C SER A 238 -0.57 15.95 -7.32
N GLU A 239 -0.58 14.79 -6.65
CA GLU A 239 -1.59 14.47 -5.63
C GLU A 239 -1.00 13.90 -4.33
N ASP A 240 0.22 13.38 -4.35
CA ASP A 240 0.81 12.68 -3.20
C ASP A 240 1.77 13.58 -2.41
N ASP A 241 1.63 13.50 -1.09
CA ASP A 241 2.38 14.23 -0.07
C ASP A 241 3.44 13.30 0.55
N LEU A 242 4.72 13.67 0.47
CA LEU A 242 5.79 12.98 1.21
C LEU A 242 6.29 13.86 2.32
N ASP A 243 6.23 13.33 3.53
CA ASP A 243 6.81 13.99 4.69
C ASP A 243 8.30 13.64 4.79
N PHE A 244 9.19 14.64 4.78
CA PHE A 244 10.62 14.43 4.90
C PHE A 244 11.08 14.45 6.37
N TYR A 245 11.68 13.33 6.80
CA TYR A 245 12.17 13.14 8.16
C TYR A 245 13.70 13.15 8.21
N CYS A 246 14.24 13.85 9.20
CA CYS A 246 15.63 13.74 9.64
C CYS A 246 15.69 13.27 11.09
N PHE A 247 16.07 12.01 11.32
CA PHE A 247 16.43 11.50 12.64
C PHE A 247 17.89 11.81 12.91
N TYR A 248 18.23 12.40 14.06
CA TYR A 248 19.59 12.84 14.35
C TYR A 248 20.10 12.30 15.67
N VAL A 249 21.43 12.19 15.77
CA VAL A 249 22.19 12.01 17.01
C VAL A 249 23.23 13.11 17.11
N THR A 250 23.25 13.83 18.23
CA THR A 250 24.20 14.91 18.50
C THR A 250 25.49 14.39 19.15
N LYS A 251 26.55 15.21 19.16
CA LYS A 251 27.83 14.87 19.81
C LYS A 251 27.71 14.67 21.32
N ASP A 252 26.73 15.31 21.96
CA ASP A 252 26.38 15.09 23.38
C ASP A 252 25.41 13.91 23.61
N ASN A 253 25.25 13.01 22.62
CA ASN A 253 24.43 11.80 22.69
C ASN A 253 22.94 12.04 22.91
N LYS A 254 22.40 13.14 22.39
CA LYS A 254 20.95 13.35 22.31
C LYS A 254 20.45 12.88 20.96
N ALA A 255 19.37 12.11 20.97
CA ALA A 255 18.67 11.69 19.77
C ALA A 255 17.35 12.46 19.63
N GLY A 256 16.91 12.67 18.39
CA GLY A 256 15.63 13.30 18.10
C GLY A 256 15.32 13.26 16.61
N LYS A 257 14.29 14.00 16.20
CA LYS A 257 13.90 14.12 14.79
C LYS A 257 13.38 15.52 14.46
N VAL A 258 13.61 15.93 13.22
CA VAL A 258 13.00 17.09 12.56
C VAL A 258 12.12 16.57 11.42
N TYR A 259 10.88 17.06 11.35
CA TYR A 259 9.82 16.62 10.43
C TYR A 259 8.65 17.63 10.47
N TYR A 260 7.57 17.42 9.71
CA TYR A 260 6.47 18.38 9.57
C TYR A 260 5.91 18.92 10.91
N ASN A 261 5.78 18.06 11.94
CA ASN A 261 5.26 18.45 13.26
C ASN A 261 6.34 18.98 14.22
N ASN A 262 7.61 18.95 13.82
CA ASN A 262 8.71 19.57 14.54
C ASN A 262 9.75 20.10 13.56
N LEU A 263 9.51 21.32 13.06
CA LEU A 263 10.35 21.97 12.05
C LEU A 263 11.77 22.28 12.53
N GLY A 264 12.08 22.11 13.80
CA GLY A 264 13.40 22.37 14.36
C GLY A 264 13.69 23.86 14.56
N ASN A 265 14.98 24.19 14.73
CA ASN A 265 15.42 25.54 15.06
C ASN A 265 16.88 25.77 14.63
N SER A 266 17.20 26.91 14.02
CA SER A 266 18.55 27.22 13.54
C SER A 266 19.49 27.74 14.63
N GLN A 267 18.96 28.20 15.77
CA GLN A 267 19.70 28.83 16.87
C GLN A 267 19.75 27.96 18.13
N ILE A 268 18.90 26.94 18.23
CA ILE A 268 18.81 26.01 19.36
C ILE A 268 19.22 24.63 18.88
N SER A 269 20.04 23.93 19.67
CA SER A 269 20.42 22.53 19.40
C SER A 269 19.17 21.70 19.08
N PRO A 270 19.14 20.95 17.96
CA PRO A 270 20.29 20.47 17.19
C PRO A 270 20.77 21.40 16.05
N TYR A 271 20.25 22.62 15.91
CA TYR A 271 20.57 23.54 14.80
C TYR A 271 20.16 22.99 13.41
N ILE A 272 19.05 22.25 13.36
CA ILE A 272 18.49 21.63 12.16
C ILE A 272 17.11 22.26 11.94
N VAL A 273 16.80 22.64 10.71
CA VAL A 273 15.50 23.22 10.32
C VAL A 273 14.94 22.50 9.10
N LEU A 274 13.65 22.18 9.11
CA LEU A 274 12.85 21.87 7.92
C LEU A 274 12.15 23.15 7.47
N ASP A 275 12.34 23.53 6.20
CA ASP A 275 11.86 24.81 5.66
C ASP A 275 10.31 24.89 5.53
N GLY A 276 9.63 23.74 5.51
CA GLY A 276 8.17 23.63 5.43
C GLY A 276 7.71 22.22 5.04
N ASP A 277 6.40 22.01 5.04
CA ASP A 277 5.70 20.76 4.70
C ASP A 277 4.98 20.96 3.35
N SER A 278 5.41 20.21 2.33
CA SER A 278 4.88 20.32 0.97
C SER A 278 3.71 19.36 0.77
N ARG A 279 2.49 19.90 0.79
CA ARG A 279 1.22 19.15 0.67
C ARG A 279 0.96 18.44 -0.68
N SER A 280 1.92 18.42 -1.59
CA SER A 280 1.86 17.85 -2.95
C SER A 280 3.27 17.74 -3.53
N GLY A 281 3.43 17.20 -4.74
CA GLY A 281 4.70 17.16 -5.47
C GLY A 281 5.53 18.42 -5.34
N GLY A 282 6.75 18.24 -4.86
CA GLY A 282 7.57 19.39 -4.51
C GLY A 282 8.95 19.02 -4.01
N THR A 283 9.48 19.92 -3.20
CA THR A 283 10.79 19.78 -2.59
C THR A 283 10.70 20.19 -1.14
N GLU A 284 11.04 19.28 -0.25
CA GLU A 284 11.27 19.59 1.15
C GLU A 284 12.75 19.71 1.43
N ARG A 285 13.12 20.74 2.19
CA ARG A 285 14.51 21.06 2.48
C ARG A 285 14.77 21.04 3.97
N ILE A 286 15.76 20.26 4.37
CA ILE A 286 16.32 20.26 5.72
C ILE A 286 17.71 20.89 5.69
N THR A 287 17.92 21.89 6.54
CA THR A 287 19.18 22.64 6.66
C THR A 287 19.82 22.40 8.02
N PHE A 288 21.07 21.94 8.00
CA PHE A 288 21.94 21.88 9.17
C PHE A 288 22.73 23.18 9.23
N HIS A 289 22.59 23.94 10.33
CA HIS A 289 23.31 25.20 10.52
C HIS A 289 24.63 25.03 11.27
N ARG A 290 24.81 23.92 12.01
CA ARG A 290 26.01 23.63 12.80
C ARG A 290 26.33 22.13 12.85
N THR A 291 26.89 21.60 11.78
CA THR A 291 27.21 20.16 11.67
C THR A 291 28.24 19.69 12.70
N GLU A 292 29.02 20.57 13.31
CA GLU A 292 29.99 20.22 14.34
C GLU A 292 29.35 19.68 15.62
N HIS A 293 28.04 19.89 15.82
CA HIS A 293 27.27 19.34 16.95
C HIS A 293 26.58 18.01 16.64
N ILE A 294 26.66 17.53 15.40
CA ILE A 294 25.96 16.32 14.94
C ILE A 294 26.97 15.16 14.81
N LYS A 295 26.53 13.95 15.19
CA LYS A 295 27.23 12.69 14.92
C LYS A 295 26.66 11.99 13.70
N TYR A 296 25.35 11.78 13.69
CA TYR A 296 24.66 11.03 12.64
C TYR A 296 23.34 11.70 12.29
N ALA A 297 22.95 11.61 11.02
CA ALA A 297 21.63 11.99 10.56
C ALA A 297 21.10 10.95 9.57
N LEU A 298 19.95 10.36 9.87
CA LEU A 298 19.26 9.37 9.04
C LEU A 298 18.05 10.05 8.39
N PHE A 299 17.95 9.94 7.07
CA PHE A 299 16.92 10.60 6.28
C PHE A 299 15.92 9.59 5.74
N ALA A 300 14.64 9.85 5.98
CA ALA A 300 13.55 9.01 5.54
C ALA A 300 12.41 9.86 4.94
N ALA A 301 11.62 9.25 4.07
CA ALA A 301 10.31 9.79 3.70
C ALA A 301 9.22 8.89 4.29
N TYR A 302 8.13 9.53 4.65
CA TYR A 302 6.89 8.90 5.06
C TYR A 302 5.79 9.19 4.04
N HIS A 303 4.98 8.18 3.73
CA HIS A 303 3.76 8.29 2.94
C HIS A 303 2.63 7.61 3.70
N GLU A 304 1.56 8.34 3.97
CA GLU A 304 0.40 7.78 4.68
C GLU A 304 -0.35 6.81 3.77
N LEU A 305 -0.46 5.53 4.18
CA LEU A 305 -1.15 4.50 3.39
C LEU A 305 -2.65 4.79 3.19
N SER A 306 -3.23 5.72 3.97
CA SER A 306 -4.64 6.11 3.87
C SER A 306 -4.92 7.07 2.70
N SER A 307 -3.90 7.79 2.21
CA SER A 307 -3.99 8.71 1.08
C SER A 307 -3.40 8.08 -0.18
N ARG A 308 -4.22 7.30 -0.88
CA ARG A 308 -4.03 6.83 -2.27
C ARG A 308 -2.78 5.96 -2.53
N VAL A 309 -2.93 5.13 -3.57
CA VAL A 309 -1.95 4.15 -4.04
C VAL A 309 -0.78 4.87 -4.70
N GLY A 310 0.35 4.93 -4.02
CA GLY A 310 1.64 5.31 -4.60
C GLY A 310 2.72 4.36 -4.10
N SER A 311 3.56 3.86 -5.01
CA SER A 311 4.86 3.34 -4.59
C SER A 311 5.77 4.54 -4.40
N PHE A 312 6.70 4.53 -3.45
CA PHE A 312 7.68 5.62 -3.39
C PHE A 312 8.30 5.84 -4.77
N ILE A 313 8.56 4.80 -5.56
CA ILE A 313 9.04 4.91 -6.94
C ILE A 313 8.13 5.73 -7.87
N SER A 314 6.79 5.65 -7.79
CA SER A 314 5.91 6.40 -8.70
C SER A 314 6.06 7.91 -8.54
N MET A 315 6.42 8.35 -7.35
CA MET A 315 6.69 9.75 -7.03
C MET A 315 8.10 10.18 -7.44
N LYS A 316 8.96 9.26 -7.91
CA LYS A 316 10.37 9.49 -8.25
C LYS A 316 11.17 10.30 -7.20
N PRO A 317 11.03 9.98 -5.89
CA PRO A 317 11.67 10.72 -4.85
C PRO A 317 13.16 10.44 -4.89
N HIS A 318 13.94 11.49 -4.75
CA HIS A 318 15.37 11.39 -4.61
C HIS A 318 15.85 12.42 -3.61
N MET A 319 16.87 12.04 -2.84
CA MET A 319 17.47 12.93 -1.88
C MET A 319 18.76 13.51 -2.44
N ILE A 320 18.93 14.83 -2.35
CA ILE A 320 20.14 15.54 -2.72
C ILE A 320 20.79 16.07 -1.44
N VAL A 321 22.05 15.74 -1.21
CA VAL A 321 22.89 16.33 -0.17
C VAL A 321 23.84 17.34 -0.81
N SER A 322 23.88 18.56 -0.28
CA SER A 322 24.79 19.60 -0.74
C SER A 322 25.52 20.28 0.41
N ASN A 323 26.75 20.73 0.15
CA ASN A 323 27.55 21.49 1.11
C ASN A 323 27.91 22.89 0.57
N ALA A 324 28.47 23.74 1.43
CA ALA A 324 28.81 25.11 1.07
C ALA A 324 29.89 25.25 -0.04
N SER A 325 30.66 24.18 -0.33
CA SER A 325 31.63 24.17 -1.44
C SER A 325 31.01 23.78 -2.78
N GLY A 326 29.70 23.50 -2.81
CA GLY A 326 28.95 23.15 -4.02
C GLY A 326 29.02 21.67 -4.40
N GLN A 327 29.60 20.81 -3.56
CA GLN A 327 29.53 19.36 -3.80
C GLN A 327 28.08 18.90 -3.63
N LYS A 328 27.62 18.03 -4.53
CA LYS A 328 26.29 17.44 -4.48
C LYS A 328 26.36 15.91 -4.61
N VAL A 329 25.68 15.22 -3.71
CA VAL A 329 25.52 13.75 -3.72
C VAL A 329 24.04 13.44 -3.82
N MET A 330 23.68 12.52 -4.70
CA MET A 330 22.29 12.10 -4.90
C MET A 330 22.11 10.66 -4.43
N ALA A 331 21.09 10.44 -3.60
CA ALA A 331 20.62 9.14 -3.15
C ALA A 331 19.24 8.88 -3.77
N ASN A 332 19.19 7.96 -4.73
CA ASN A 332 17.99 7.57 -5.47
C ASN A 332 17.42 6.28 -4.90
N LEU A 333 16.10 6.11 -4.96
CA LEU A 333 15.52 4.78 -4.80
C LEU A 333 15.76 3.97 -6.07
N LEU A 334 16.27 2.76 -5.91
CA LEU A 334 16.64 1.81 -6.96
C LEU A 334 15.71 0.59 -6.99
N LYS A 335 15.03 0.29 -5.89
CA LYS A 335 14.16 -0.85 -5.66
C LYS A 335 12.70 -0.43 -5.66
N LYS A 336 11.89 -1.21 -6.35
CA LYS A 336 10.45 -1.06 -6.31
C LYS A 336 9.92 -1.56 -4.98
N ASN A 337 9.07 -0.75 -4.36
CA ASN A 337 8.38 -1.09 -3.12
C ASN A 337 7.05 -0.32 -3.10
N ASN A 338 5.94 -1.05 -3.07
CA ASN A 338 4.59 -0.52 -3.25
C ASN A 338 3.73 -0.61 -1.98
N SER A 339 4.31 -0.97 -0.83
CA SER A 339 3.53 -1.39 0.33
C SER A 339 4.11 -0.96 1.68
N SER A 340 5.17 -0.17 1.66
CA SER A 340 5.83 0.36 2.85
C SER A 340 5.43 1.82 3.03
N SER A 341 5.00 2.20 4.23
CA SER A 341 4.75 3.60 4.60
C SER A 341 6.04 4.40 4.78
N TRP A 342 7.18 3.73 4.94
CA TRP A 342 8.49 4.35 5.17
C TRP A 342 9.55 3.89 4.17
N VAL A 343 10.41 4.82 3.79
CA VAL A 343 11.69 4.53 3.14
C VAL A 343 12.80 5.38 3.73
N VAL A 344 13.94 4.76 4.06
CA VAL A 344 15.19 5.42 4.41
C VAL A 344 16.04 5.58 3.15
N PHE A 345 16.42 6.82 2.83
CA PHE A 345 17.28 7.14 1.69
C PHE A 345 18.74 6.95 2.04
N ALA A 346 19.23 7.70 3.03
CA ALA A 346 20.65 7.73 3.36
C ALA A 346 20.90 8.04 4.83
N CYS A 347 22.12 7.76 5.27
CA CYS A 347 22.66 8.24 6.53
C CYS A 347 23.89 9.12 6.26
N ILE A 348 24.00 10.24 6.98
CA ILE A 348 25.20 11.07 6.97
C ILE A 348 25.95 10.88 8.28
N ASP A 349 27.20 10.45 8.17
CA ASP A 349 28.15 10.34 9.28
C ASP A 349 29.02 11.60 9.35
N PHE A 350 28.90 12.32 10.48
CA PHE A 350 29.62 13.53 10.83
C PHE A 350 30.71 13.30 11.89
N THR A 351 31.08 12.06 12.19
CA THR A 351 32.07 11.75 13.25
C THR A 351 33.50 12.09 12.86
N ASP A 352 33.83 12.07 11.56
CA ASP A 352 35.12 12.49 11.04
C ASP A 352 35.24 14.03 11.03
N ASP A 353 36.41 14.52 11.43
CA ASP A 353 36.69 15.96 11.58
C ASP A 353 36.94 16.65 10.23
N ASN A 354 37.34 15.92 9.19
CA ASN A 354 37.75 16.48 7.89
C ASN A 354 36.72 16.23 6.78
N GLN A 355 35.97 15.14 6.88
CA GLN A 355 34.97 14.74 5.88
C GLN A 355 33.64 14.38 6.55
N MET A 356 32.57 14.44 5.77
CA MET A 356 31.31 13.79 6.10
C MET A 356 31.07 12.68 5.09
N LYS A 357 30.47 11.57 5.52
CA LYS A 357 30.19 10.44 4.64
C LYS A 357 28.69 10.33 4.43
N VAL A 358 28.27 10.37 3.17
CA VAL A 358 26.89 10.10 2.78
C VAL A 358 26.82 8.63 2.36
N ILE A 359 26.07 7.84 3.12
CA ILE A 359 25.91 6.41 2.93
C ILE A 359 24.52 6.17 2.35
N HIS A 360 24.44 5.70 1.10
CA HIS A 360 23.19 5.35 0.49
C HIS A 360 22.67 4.02 1.06
N ILE A 361 21.43 4.01 1.55
CA ILE A 361 20.88 2.87 2.30
C ILE A 361 19.79 2.15 1.52
N GLU A 362 18.76 2.90 1.11
CA GLU A 362 17.51 2.36 0.56
C GLU A 362 16.96 1.17 1.38
N LYS A 363 16.17 1.49 2.41
CA LYS A 363 15.53 0.46 3.25
C LYS A 363 14.10 0.85 3.57
N TYR A 364 13.19 -0.08 3.38
CA TYR A 364 11.75 0.12 3.52
C TYR A 364 11.20 -0.47 4.82
N SER A 365 10.09 0.06 5.32
CA SER A 365 9.35 -0.56 6.43
C SER A 365 8.75 -1.90 6.01
N GLY A 366 8.35 -2.70 7.00
CA GLY A 366 7.53 -3.88 6.76
C GLY A 366 6.16 -3.53 6.16
N TYR A 367 5.50 -4.53 5.59
CA TYR A 367 4.14 -4.42 5.06
C TYR A 367 3.18 -3.84 6.11
N ASN A 368 2.43 -2.79 5.75
CA ASN A 368 1.49 -2.07 6.62
C ASN A 368 2.08 -1.54 7.94
N SER A 369 3.41 -1.43 8.04
CA SER A 369 4.06 -0.90 9.22
C SER A 369 4.19 0.62 9.12
N GLU A 370 3.39 1.30 9.93
CA GLU A 370 3.43 2.75 10.16
C GLU A 370 4.52 3.17 11.17
N LYS A 371 5.26 2.21 11.72
CA LYS A 371 6.31 2.46 12.72
C LYS A 371 7.55 3.06 12.08
N SER A 372 7.90 4.25 12.53
CA SER A 372 9.10 4.97 12.09
C SER A 372 10.39 4.16 12.34
N PRO A 373 11.48 4.46 11.62
CA PRO A 373 12.79 3.94 11.98
C PRO A 373 13.29 4.54 13.31
N ILE A 374 14.16 3.81 14.01
CA ILE A 374 14.95 4.34 15.13
C ILE A 374 16.41 4.43 14.71
N LEU A 375 17.01 5.61 14.92
CA LEU A 375 18.45 5.83 14.88
C LEU A 375 19.05 5.73 16.30
N TYR A 376 20.03 4.86 16.48
CA TYR A 376 20.72 4.65 17.75
C TYR A 376 21.96 5.53 17.88
N LEU A 377 22.44 5.69 19.12
CA LEU A 377 23.55 6.58 19.47
C LEU A 377 24.89 6.21 18.80
N ASP A 378 25.05 4.95 18.38
CA ASP A 378 26.23 4.45 17.69
C ASP A 378 26.17 4.64 16.16
N GLY A 379 25.05 5.13 15.62
CA GLY A 379 24.83 5.34 14.19
C GLY A 379 24.14 4.17 13.49
N THR A 380 23.87 3.08 14.20
CA THR A 380 23.03 1.98 13.67
C THR A 380 21.56 2.39 13.68
N PHE A 381 20.74 1.75 12.85
CA PHE A 381 19.30 2.00 12.82
C PHE A 381 18.50 0.72 12.56
N LEU A 382 17.24 0.72 12.99
CA LEU A 382 16.27 -0.34 12.70
C LEU A 382 14.98 0.26 12.16
N MET A 383 14.43 -0.35 11.10
CA MET A 383 13.07 -0.08 10.63
C MET A 383 12.05 -0.66 11.62
N ASP A 384 10.83 -0.11 11.63
CA ASP A 384 9.68 -0.68 12.33
C ASP A 384 9.82 -0.78 13.86
N LYS A 385 10.67 0.07 14.47
CA LYS A 385 10.92 0.08 15.93
C LYS A 385 10.53 1.37 16.62
N GLY A 386 10.34 2.44 15.86
CA GLY A 386 9.90 3.72 16.37
C GLY A 386 8.41 3.75 16.72
N PRO A 387 7.92 4.88 17.22
CA PRO A 387 6.49 5.11 17.35
C PRO A 387 5.82 5.05 15.97
N GLU A 388 4.53 4.68 15.97
CA GLU A 388 3.66 4.87 14.81
C GLU A 388 3.48 6.38 14.61
N GLU A 389 3.68 6.83 13.38
CA GLU A 389 3.44 8.22 13.02
C GLU A 389 2.07 8.29 12.34
N PHE A 390 1.20 9.15 12.84
CA PHE A 390 -0.08 9.45 12.22
C PHE A 390 -0.14 10.95 11.96
N LYS A 391 -0.50 11.32 10.73
CA LYS A 391 -0.87 12.68 10.39
C LYS A 391 -2.30 12.91 10.90
N SER A 392 -2.46 13.36 12.14
CA SER A 392 -3.77 13.74 12.65
C SER A 392 -4.25 14.98 11.91
N TYR A 393 -5.26 14.85 11.05
CA TYR A 393 -5.96 15.97 10.37
C TYR A 393 -6.82 16.81 11.34
N ASP A 394 -6.49 16.83 12.63
CA ASP A 394 -7.17 17.65 13.65
C ASP A 394 -6.92 19.16 13.46
N ASP A 395 -5.97 19.55 12.60
CA ASP A 395 -5.63 20.95 12.38
C ASP A 395 -6.56 21.69 11.41
N ASP A 396 -7.55 21.02 10.79
CA ASP A 396 -8.52 21.69 9.90
C ASP A 396 -9.97 21.26 10.16
N ILE A 397 -10.56 21.80 11.23
CA ILE A 397 -12.00 21.69 11.60
C ILE A 397 -12.94 22.28 10.52
N SER A 398 -12.42 22.71 9.36
CA SER A 398 -13.18 23.25 8.24
C SER A 398 -13.32 22.34 7.03
N ASP A 399 -12.74 21.12 7.05
CA ASP A 399 -12.81 20.17 5.93
C ASP A 399 -14.22 19.54 5.77
N PRO A 400 -14.92 19.77 4.65
CA PRO A 400 -16.21 19.14 4.33
C PRO A 400 -16.17 17.60 4.23
N GLU A 401 -15.00 16.96 4.14
CA GLU A 401 -14.87 15.49 4.17
C GLU A 401 -14.94 14.89 5.59
N PHE A 402 -14.81 15.70 6.65
CA PHE A 402 -14.86 15.22 8.03
C PHE A 402 -16.20 14.51 8.34
N ASP A 403 -17.32 15.07 7.88
CA ASP A 403 -18.65 14.46 8.04
C ASP A 403 -18.75 13.11 7.31
N HIS A 404 -18.07 12.94 6.18
CA HIS A 404 -18.11 11.70 5.41
C HIS A 404 -17.23 10.61 6.04
N LYS A 405 -16.08 10.98 6.62
CA LYS A 405 -15.17 10.08 7.35
C LYS A 405 -15.75 9.68 8.72
N LEU A 406 -16.39 10.61 9.43
CA LEU A 406 -17.14 10.31 10.66
C LEU A 406 -18.34 9.40 10.36
N ASP A 407 -19.11 9.66 9.30
CA ASP A 407 -20.22 8.80 8.88
C ASP A 407 -19.72 7.42 8.41
N TYR A 408 -18.53 7.31 7.82
CA TYR A 408 -17.90 6.02 7.50
C TYR A 408 -17.50 5.23 8.76
N ALA A 409 -16.82 5.87 9.71
CA ALA A 409 -16.43 5.26 10.98
C ALA A 409 -17.67 4.83 11.81
N LEU A 410 -18.69 5.67 11.88
CA LEU A 410 -19.95 5.37 12.56
C LEU A 410 -20.71 4.21 11.89
N ARG A 411 -20.71 4.11 10.55
CA ARG A 411 -21.33 3.00 9.81
C ARG A 411 -20.58 1.69 10.00
N ASN A 412 -19.25 1.70 9.93
CA ASN A 412 -18.46 0.50 10.20
C ASN A 412 -18.65 0.02 11.66
N ARG A 413 -18.67 0.95 12.63
CA ARG A 413 -18.97 0.64 14.03
C ARG A 413 -20.34 -0.01 14.20
N ASN A 414 -21.40 0.61 13.64
CA ASN A 414 -22.76 0.08 13.77
C ASN A 414 -22.90 -1.30 13.10
N ARG A 415 -22.24 -1.52 11.96
CA ARG A 415 -22.19 -2.83 11.28
C ARG A 415 -21.55 -3.91 12.14
N VAL A 416 -20.42 -3.61 12.80
CA VAL A 416 -19.75 -4.57 13.70
C VAL A 416 -20.61 -4.85 14.93
N LEU A 417 -21.26 -3.83 15.50
CA LEU A 417 -22.20 -4.00 16.63
C LEU A 417 -23.41 -4.88 16.24
N ASP A 418 -23.96 -4.71 15.04
CA ASP A 418 -25.05 -5.54 14.53
C ASP A 418 -24.62 -7.00 14.35
N GLN A 419 -23.42 -7.23 13.80
CA GLN A 419 -22.85 -8.57 13.62
C GLN A 419 -22.59 -9.27 14.96
N VAL A 420 -22.04 -8.55 15.94
CA VAL A 420 -21.85 -9.07 17.31
C VAL A 420 -23.21 -9.38 17.94
N SER A 421 -24.20 -8.47 17.83
CA SER A 421 -25.55 -8.67 18.37
C SER A 421 -26.25 -9.91 17.78
N GLU A 422 -26.13 -10.14 16.48
CA GLU A 422 -26.69 -11.31 15.82
C GLU A 422 -25.99 -12.60 16.26
N TYR A 423 -24.67 -12.56 16.41
CA TYR A 423 -23.90 -13.67 16.95
C TYR A 423 -24.34 -14.04 18.38
N VAL A 424 -24.57 -13.04 19.26
CA VAL A 424 -25.10 -13.27 20.63
C VAL A 424 -26.46 -13.96 20.59
N LYS A 425 -27.37 -13.52 19.72
CA LYS A 425 -28.71 -14.13 19.59
C LYS A 425 -28.63 -15.60 19.15
N ILE A 426 -27.74 -15.90 18.20
CA ILE A 426 -27.52 -17.28 17.71
C ILE A 426 -26.91 -18.14 18.81
N ALA A 427 -25.90 -17.62 19.51
CA ALA A 427 -25.25 -18.26 20.64
C ALA A 427 -26.26 -18.64 21.74
N ASP A 428 -27.17 -17.72 22.10
CA ASP A 428 -28.24 -17.97 23.07
C ASP A 428 -29.25 -19.04 22.62
N ILE A 429 -29.59 -19.06 21.34
CA ILE A 429 -30.50 -20.07 20.77
C ILE A 429 -29.84 -21.46 20.83
N ILE A 430 -28.55 -21.55 20.48
CA ILE A 430 -27.78 -22.81 20.52
C ILE A 430 -27.63 -23.29 21.96
N LYS A 431 -27.26 -22.39 22.90
CA LYS A 431 -27.14 -22.67 24.34
C LYS A 431 -28.45 -23.23 24.92
N LYS A 432 -29.60 -22.66 24.56
CA LYS A 432 -30.94 -23.11 25.00
C LYS A 432 -31.35 -24.46 24.41
N LYS A 433 -30.91 -24.78 23.18
CA LYS A 433 -31.28 -26.03 22.49
C LYS A 433 -30.37 -27.21 22.82
N ASN A 434 -29.06 -26.99 22.92
CA ASN A 434 -28.09 -28.05 23.17
C ASN A 434 -26.78 -27.50 23.78
N PRO A 435 -26.61 -27.60 25.12
CA PRO A 435 -25.44 -27.06 25.82
C PRO A 435 -24.10 -27.63 25.35
N ASN A 436 -24.05 -28.86 24.84
CA ASN A 436 -22.81 -29.47 24.36
C ASN A 436 -22.41 -28.95 22.97
N GLN A 437 -23.39 -28.62 22.11
CA GLN A 437 -23.12 -27.94 20.84
C GLN A 437 -22.69 -26.48 21.03
N PHE A 438 -23.12 -25.84 22.12
CA PHE A 438 -22.69 -24.49 22.46
C PHE A 438 -21.18 -24.42 22.74
N ILE A 439 -20.60 -25.44 23.39
CA ILE A 439 -19.15 -25.51 23.65
C ILE A 439 -18.38 -25.59 22.33
N GLN A 440 -18.80 -26.45 21.41
CA GLN A 440 -18.17 -26.59 20.09
C GLN A 440 -18.38 -25.35 19.20
N PHE A 441 -19.55 -24.71 19.28
CA PHE A 441 -19.84 -23.45 18.58
C PHE A 441 -18.94 -22.32 19.12
N LYS A 442 -18.77 -22.23 20.44
CA LYS A 442 -17.87 -21.29 21.10
C LYS A 442 -16.44 -21.49 20.61
N ASP A 443 -15.88 -22.69 20.72
CA ASP A 443 -14.47 -22.95 20.40
C ASP A 443 -14.12 -22.67 18.93
N ASN A 444 -15.06 -22.96 18.01
CA ASN A 444 -14.86 -22.73 16.57
C ASN A 444 -15.00 -21.27 16.14
N ASN A 445 -15.59 -20.40 16.95
CA ASN A 445 -15.93 -19.03 16.55
C ASN A 445 -15.39 -17.97 17.53
N LEU A 446 -14.73 -18.39 18.62
CA LEU A 446 -14.14 -17.49 19.62
C LEU A 446 -13.11 -16.54 18.99
N HIS A 447 -12.26 -17.05 18.10
CA HIS A 447 -11.26 -16.26 17.38
C HIS A 447 -11.88 -15.18 16.46
N LEU A 448 -13.06 -15.45 15.87
CA LEU A 448 -13.79 -14.47 15.07
C LEU A 448 -14.35 -13.37 15.95
N LEU A 449 -14.92 -13.73 17.10
CA LEU A 449 -15.45 -12.76 18.07
C LEU A 449 -14.33 -11.93 18.70
N GLU A 450 -13.19 -12.53 19.02
CA GLU A 450 -11.97 -11.84 19.47
C GLU A 450 -11.48 -10.87 18.39
N ALA A 451 -11.43 -11.28 17.11
CA ALA A 451 -11.10 -10.38 16.01
C ALA A 451 -12.12 -9.22 15.84
N TYR A 452 -13.43 -9.47 16.02
CA TYR A 452 -14.44 -8.41 15.99
C TYR A 452 -14.31 -7.45 17.18
N ILE A 453 -14.01 -7.96 18.38
CA ILE A 453 -13.81 -7.13 19.58
C ILE A 453 -12.49 -6.36 19.47
N ASP A 454 -11.42 -6.97 18.97
CA ASP A 454 -10.16 -6.29 18.69
C ASP A 454 -10.35 -5.23 17.60
N SER A 455 -11.24 -5.43 16.62
CA SER A 455 -11.64 -4.40 15.65
C SER A 455 -12.46 -3.25 16.25
N LEU A 456 -13.11 -3.47 17.41
CA LEU A 456 -13.78 -2.43 18.19
C LEU A 456 -12.82 -1.69 19.14
N VAL A 457 -11.74 -2.38 19.58
CA VAL A 457 -10.74 -1.86 20.53
C VAL A 457 -9.56 -1.16 19.82
N THR A 458 -9.28 -1.51 18.57
CA THR A 458 -8.29 -0.82 17.69
C THR A 458 -8.77 0.54 17.18
N VAL A 459 -10.03 0.90 17.45
CA VAL A 459 -10.48 2.29 17.36
C VAL A 459 -10.14 2.95 18.69
N GLU A 460 -8.91 3.45 18.79
CA GLU A 460 -8.35 4.14 19.96
C GLU A 460 -9.01 5.49 20.27
N ASP A 461 -10.29 5.68 19.93
CA ASP A 461 -11.09 6.85 20.30
C ASP A 461 -12.18 6.53 21.34
N MET A 462 -12.04 5.48 22.16
CA MET A 462 -12.90 5.37 23.36
C MET A 462 -12.62 6.48 24.40
N VAL A 463 -11.45 7.13 24.33
CA VAL A 463 -11.11 8.31 25.13
C VAL A 463 -11.55 9.63 24.46
N TYR A 464 -11.66 9.66 23.12
CA TYR A 464 -12.17 10.82 22.37
C TYR A 464 -13.71 10.83 22.25
N LEU A 465 -14.36 9.67 22.12
CA LEU A 465 -15.82 9.54 22.05
C LEU A 465 -16.53 9.76 23.40
N THR A 466 -15.83 9.59 24.53
CA THR A 466 -16.37 9.89 25.86
C THR A 466 -16.54 11.39 26.09
N GLN A 467 -15.84 12.25 25.33
CA GLN A 467 -16.03 13.69 25.38
C GLN A 467 -17.19 14.20 24.50
N PHE A 468 -17.77 13.37 23.61
CA PHE A 468 -18.71 13.84 22.59
C PHE A 468 -20.02 13.03 22.39
N ILE A 469 -20.36 12.02 23.21
CA ILE A 469 -21.64 11.29 23.04
C ILE A 469 -22.46 11.15 24.34
N PRO A 470 -23.63 11.84 24.46
CA PRO A 470 -24.74 11.48 25.34
C PRO A 470 -25.70 10.43 24.74
N LEU A 471 -25.25 9.61 23.78
CA LEU A 471 -26.08 8.77 22.91
C LEU A 471 -25.65 7.30 22.82
N ILE A 472 -25.01 6.78 23.87
CA ILE A 472 -24.92 5.33 24.07
C ILE A 472 -25.97 4.95 25.11
N LYS A 473 -26.90 4.05 24.77
CA LYS A 473 -27.71 3.41 25.80
C LYS A 473 -26.79 2.44 26.56
N GLU A 474 -26.60 2.70 27.84
CA GLU A 474 -25.69 1.97 28.74
C GLU A 474 -25.93 0.44 28.75
N ASP A 475 -27.13 -0.01 28.35
CA ASP A 475 -27.57 -1.40 28.34
C ASP A 475 -26.83 -2.30 27.34
N GLN A 476 -26.43 -1.77 26.17
CA GLN A 476 -25.73 -2.56 25.15
C GLN A 476 -24.25 -2.80 25.48
N ILE A 477 -23.60 -1.83 26.13
CA ILE A 477 -22.23 -1.99 26.61
C ILE A 477 -22.16 -3.03 27.73
N GLU A 478 -23.16 -3.05 28.63
CA GLU A 478 -23.21 -4.05 29.70
C GLU A 478 -23.36 -5.48 29.16
N GLN A 479 -24.20 -5.71 28.14
CA GLN A 479 -24.39 -7.03 27.55
C GLN A 479 -23.13 -7.58 26.87
N ILE A 480 -22.36 -6.71 26.18
CA ILE A 480 -21.09 -7.07 25.56
C ILE A 480 -20.03 -7.39 26.64
N LYS A 481 -19.96 -6.60 27.72
CA LYS A 481 -19.06 -6.85 28.86
C LYS A 481 -19.38 -8.15 29.60
N LEU A 482 -20.66 -8.45 29.81
CA LEU A 482 -21.13 -9.70 30.43
C LEU A 482 -20.77 -10.92 29.58
N LEU A 483 -20.94 -10.84 28.27
CA LEU A 483 -20.59 -11.94 27.36
C LEU A 483 -19.07 -12.16 27.29
N TYR A 484 -18.28 -11.08 27.26
CA TYR A 484 -16.83 -11.16 27.29
C TYR A 484 -16.31 -11.81 28.59
N ALA A 485 -16.93 -11.48 29.73
CA ALA A 485 -16.65 -12.11 31.03
C ALA A 485 -17.09 -13.59 31.11
N GLU A 486 -18.14 -14.01 30.39
CA GLU A 486 -18.54 -15.43 30.32
C GLU A 486 -17.62 -16.26 29.38
N LEU A 487 -16.95 -15.62 28.43
CA LEU A 487 -16.14 -16.31 27.42
C LEU A 487 -14.70 -16.58 27.89
N ARG A 488 -14.16 -15.75 28.79
CA ARG A 488 -12.89 -15.97 29.50
C ARG A 488 -13.15 -16.29 30.98
N PRO A 489 -13.03 -17.55 31.43
CA PRO A 489 -12.98 -17.85 32.86
C PRO A 489 -11.70 -17.33 33.52
#